data_AF-A0AAP0EPJ1-F1
#
_entry.id   AF-A0AAP0EPJ1-F1
#
_cell.length_a   1.000
_cell.length_b   1.000
_cell.length_c   1.000
_cell.angle_alpha   90.00
_cell.angle_beta   90.00
_cell.angle_gamma   90.00
#
_symmetry.space_group_name_H-M   'P 1'
#
loop_
_entity.id
_entity.type
_entity.pdbx_description
1 polymer ?
#
loop_
_entity_poly.entity_id
_entity_poly.type
_entity_poly.pdbx_seq_one_letter_code
_entity_poly.pdbx_strand_id
1 'polypeptide(L)'
;MTKFNVLQKKRRAQIAEHKRRVHGDPNTAKLKNKSQPLSISGKRKRKLFKKWRREQKEALQNGVITMEDVKMAVAEDNAKDNAAKAPTKIHMKKSSRLKVRQLKRAEKKNRKQSTGQAAKAGVDAMVE
;
A
#
# COMPACT_ATOMS: atom_id res chain seq x y z
N MET A 1 -35.45 1.06 19.08
CA MET A 1 -34.57 1.74 18.10
C MET A 1 -35.40 2.72 17.30
N THR A 2 -34.91 3.93 17.06
CA THR A 2 -35.62 4.91 16.20
C THR A 2 -35.89 4.30 14.82
N LYS A 3 -37.02 4.65 14.18
CA LYS A 3 -37.40 4.16 12.84
C LYS A 3 -36.26 4.35 11.83
N PHE A 4 -35.53 5.46 11.94
CA PHE A 4 -34.35 5.77 11.12
C PHE A 4 -33.23 4.73 11.25
N ASN A 5 -32.92 4.25 12.45
CA ASN A 5 -31.88 3.25 12.66
C ASN A 5 -32.24 1.91 12.02
N VAL A 6 -33.52 1.54 12.03
CA VAL A 6 -34.02 0.33 11.36
C VAL A 6 -33.85 0.45 9.83
N LEU A 7 -34.23 1.59 9.26
CA LEU A 7 -34.07 1.86 7.82
C LEU A 7 -32.59 1.87 7.40
N GLN A 8 -31.71 2.49 8.21
CA GLN A 8 -30.27 2.51 7.96
C GLN A 8 -29.65 1.11 8.02
N LYS A 9 -30.05 0.27 8.98
CA LYS A 9 -29.60 -1.12 9.05
C LYS A 9 -30.00 -1.91 7.80
N LYS A 10 -31.26 -1.78 7.36
CA LYS A 10 -31.74 -2.42 6.12
C LYS A 10 -30.94 -1.97 4.91
N ARG A 11 -30.71 -0.66 4.75
CA ARG A 11 -29.90 -0.11 3.66
C ARG A 11 -28.47 -0.64 3.67
N ARG A 12 -27.82 -0.73 4.84
CA ARG A 12 -26.47 -1.30 4.99
C ARG A 12 -26.42 -2.77 4.59
N ALA A 13 -27.44 -3.55 4.95
CA ALA A 13 -27.54 -4.96 4.55
C ALA A 13 -27.67 -5.12 3.03
N GLN A 14 -28.56 -4.37 2.39
CA GLN A 14 -28.74 -4.39 0.93
C GLN A 14 -27.46 -4.03 0.18
N ILE A 15 -26.74 -3.01 0.64
CA ILE A 15 -25.44 -2.63 0.05
C ILE A 15 -24.41 -3.75 0.21
N ALA A 16 -24.37 -4.42 1.36
CA ALA A 16 -23.46 -5.53 1.60
C ALA A 16 -23.77 -6.74 0.70
N GLU A 17 -25.04 -7.08 0.51
CA GLU A 17 -25.46 -8.12 -0.42
C GLU A 17 -25.12 -7.78 -1.88
N HIS A 18 -25.37 -6.54 -2.30
CA HIS A 18 -24.98 -6.09 -3.63
C HIS A 18 -23.47 -6.23 -3.86
N LYS A 19 -22.65 -5.85 -2.87
CA LYS A 19 -21.19 -6.03 -2.91
C LYS A 19 -20.78 -7.50 -3.01
N ARG A 20 -21.44 -8.39 -2.28
CA ARG A 20 -21.21 -9.84 -2.36
C ARG A 20 -21.57 -10.40 -3.73
N ARG A 21 -22.67 -9.93 -4.32
CA ARG A 21 -23.11 -10.36 -5.65
C ARG A 21 -22.17 -9.91 -6.77
N VAL A 22 -21.69 -8.67 -6.72
CA VAL A 22 -20.87 -8.08 -7.79
C VAL A 22 -19.38 -8.41 -7.64
N HIS A 23 -18.87 -8.46 -6.41
CA HIS A 23 -17.43 -8.60 -6.14
C HIS A 23 -17.06 -9.81 -5.28
N GLY A 24 -18.04 -10.59 -4.83
CA GLY A 24 -17.78 -11.79 -4.06
C GLY A 24 -17.27 -12.93 -4.94
N ASP A 25 -16.66 -13.92 -4.29
CA ASP A 25 -16.27 -15.15 -4.96
C ASP A 25 -17.50 -15.90 -5.48
N PRO A 26 -17.47 -16.46 -6.71
CA PRO A 26 -18.63 -17.11 -7.31
C PRO A 26 -19.10 -18.33 -6.51
N ASN A 27 -18.18 -19.06 -5.87
CA ASN A 27 -18.52 -20.27 -5.14
C ASN A 27 -18.93 -20.00 -3.68
N THR A 28 -18.45 -18.92 -3.06
CA THR A 28 -18.69 -18.65 -1.62
C THR A 28 -19.55 -17.43 -1.36
N ALA A 29 -19.79 -16.59 -2.38
CA ALA A 29 -20.44 -15.29 -2.30
C ALA A 29 -19.84 -14.34 -1.23
N LYS A 30 -18.63 -14.63 -0.73
CA LYS A 30 -17.92 -13.80 0.25
C LYS A 30 -17.02 -12.81 -0.47
N LEU A 31 -16.90 -11.60 0.08
CA LEU A 31 -15.89 -10.65 -0.39
C LEU A 31 -14.50 -11.11 0.05
N LYS A 32 -13.51 -11.01 -0.84
CA LYS A 32 -12.11 -11.27 -0.51
C LYS A 32 -11.57 -10.21 0.45
N ASN A 33 -11.06 -10.65 1.61
CA ASN A 33 -10.28 -9.79 2.48
C ASN A 33 -8.83 -9.79 1.99
N LYS A 34 -8.37 -8.66 1.46
CA LYS A 34 -6.95 -8.47 1.16
C LYS A 34 -6.22 -8.21 2.47
N SER A 35 -5.28 -9.09 2.83
CA SER A 35 -4.37 -8.83 3.94
C SER A 35 -3.60 -7.55 3.65
N GLN A 36 -3.60 -6.61 4.60
CA GLN A 36 -2.75 -5.42 4.46
C GLN A 36 -1.29 -5.86 4.43
N PRO A 37 -0.46 -5.31 3.52
CA PRO A 37 0.96 -5.60 3.53
C PRO A 37 1.55 -5.10 4.85
N LEU A 38 1.98 -6.03 5.70
CA LEU A 38 2.63 -5.69 6.96
C LEU A 38 4.04 -5.18 6.68
N SER A 39 4.34 -3.96 7.11
CA SER A 39 5.68 -3.41 6.99
C SER A 39 6.62 -4.14 7.95
N ILE A 40 7.69 -4.73 7.41
CA ILE A 40 8.71 -5.42 8.21
C ILE A 40 9.63 -4.37 8.82
N SER A 41 9.72 -4.35 10.16
CA SER A 41 10.69 -3.51 10.89
C SER A 41 12.12 -3.75 10.43
N GLY A 42 12.96 -2.69 10.41
CA GLY A 42 14.37 -2.79 10.05
C GLY A 42 15.15 -3.84 10.86
N LYS A 43 14.83 -3.99 12.15
CA LYS A 43 15.42 -5.05 13.00
C LYS A 43 15.06 -6.45 12.50
N ARG A 44 13.80 -6.66 12.07
CA ARG A 44 13.34 -7.94 11.52
C ARG A 44 13.95 -8.20 10.15
N LYS A 45 14.07 -7.18 9.28
CA LYS A 45 14.81 -7.29 8.02
C LYS A 45 16.26 -7.72 8.28
N ARG A 46 16.97 -7.06 9.21
CA ARG A 46 18.36 -7.42 9.58
C ARG A 46 18.47 -8.85 10.10
N LYS A 47 17.52 -9.31 10.92
CA LYS A 47 17.49 -10.70 11.40
C LYS A 47 17.28 -11.70 10.26
N LEU A 48 16.36 -11.42 9.34
CA LEU A 48 16.12 -12.26 8.16
C LEU A 48 17.36 -12.34 7.27
N PHE A 49 18.00 -11.21 6.97
CA PHE A 49 19.25 -11.20 6.21
C PHE A 49 20.40 -11.95 6.91
N LYS A 50 20.48 -11.90 8.24
CA LYS A 50 21.47 -12.68 8.99
C LYS A 50 21.16 -14.18 8.94
N LYS A 51 19.89 -14.57 9.10
CA LYS A 51 19.44 -15.96 8.99
C LYS A 51 19.75 -16.51 7.60
N TRP A 52 19.37 -15.78 6.57
CA TRP A 52 19.62 -16.14 5.19
C TRP A 52 21.11 -16.32 4.89
N ARG A 53 21.98 -15.40 5.34
CA ARG A 53 23.44 -15.56 5.18
C ARG A 53 24.00 -16.79 5.88
N ARG A 54 23.45 -17.17 7.04
CA ARG A 54 23.86 -18.40 7.74
C ARG A 54 23.42 -19.63 6.96
N GLU A 55 22.17 -19.67 6.52
CA GLU A 55 21.63 -20.76 5.70
C GLU A 55 22.41 -20.94 4.39
N GLN A 56 22.79 -19.84 3.71
CA GLN A 56 23.65 -19.91 2.51
C GLN A 56 25.04 -20.47 2.82
N LYS A 57 25.63 -20.08 3.97
CA LYS A 57 26.94 -20.61 4.39
C LYS A 57 26.85 -22.10 4.73
N GLU A 58 25.79 -22.51 5.43
CA GLU A 58 25.52 -23.92 5.76
C GLU A 58 25.27 -24.74 4.49
N ALA A 59 24.52 -24.20 3.52
CA ALA A 59 24.29 -24.85 2.24
C ALA A 59 25.58 -25.07 1.44
N LEU A 60 26.52 -24.10 1.46
CA LEU A 60 27.86 -24.26 0.89
C LEU A 60 28.68 -25.33 1.64
N GLN A 61 28.64 -25.33 2.96
CA GLN A 61 29.38 -26.32 3.79
C GLN A 61 28.85 -27.74 3.62
N ASN A 62 27.53 -27.89 3.48
CA ASN A 62 26.87 -29.17 3.24
C ASN A 62 26.94 -29.60 1.76
N GLY A 63 27.57 -28.81 0.88
CA GLY A 63 27.69 -29.11 -0.55
C GLY A 63 26.38 -29.04 -1.34
N VAL A 64 25.32 -28.48 -0.76
CA VAL A 64 24.01 -28.28 -1.42
C VAL A 64 24.10 -27.20 -2.50
N ILE A 65 25.00 -26.24 -2.33
CA ILE A 65 25.33 -25.22 -3.33
C ILE A 65 26.79 -25.41 -3.71
N THR A 66 27.05 -25.63 -5.00
CA THR A 66 28.41 -25.69 -5.53
C THR A 66 28.81 -24.37 -6.18
N MET A 67 30.10 -24.15 -6.36
CA MET A 67 30.61 -22.97 -7.08
C MET A 67 30.10 -22.91 -8.53
N GLU A 68 29.71 -24.04 -9.11
CA GLU A 68 29.12 -24.13 -10.45
C GLU A 68 27.70 -23.58 -10.48
N ASP A 69 26.87 -23.93 -9.49
CA ASP A 69 25.50 -23.41 -9.35
C ASP A 69 25.51 -21.88 -9.21
N VAL A 70 26.49 -21.34 -8.48
CA VAL A 70 26.68 -19.89 -8.35
C VAL A 70 27.03 -19.25 -9.70
N LYS A 71 27.92 -19.88 -10.50
CA LYS A 71 28.27 -19.38 -11.82
C LYS A 71 27.07 -19.39 -12.77
N MET A 72 26.28 -20.47 -12.76
CA MET A 72 25.08 -20.57 -13.59
C MET A 72 24.04 -19.51 -13.21
N ALA A 73 23.78 -19.31 -11.91
CA ALA A 73 22.85 -18.28 -11.44
C ALA A 73 23.29 -16.86 -11.86
N VAL A 74 24.59 -16.55 -11.70
CA VAL A 74 25.13 -15.24 -12.11
C VAL A 74 25.03 -15.05 -13.63
N ALA A 75 25.26 -16.09 -14.43
CA ALA A 75 25.13 -16.02 -15.88
C ALA A 75 23.67 -15.75 -16.31
N GLU A 76 22.71 -16.41 -15.67
CA GLU A 76 21.29 -16.19 -15.92
C GLU A 76 20.82 -14.78 -15.56
N ASP A 77 21.27 -14.24 -14.43
CA ASP A 77 20.91 -12.89 -13.99
C ASP A 77 21.45 -11.83 -14.97
N ASN A 78 22.71 -11.99 -15.42
CA ASN A 78 23.30 -11.13 -16.44
C ASN A 78 22.58 -11.24 -17.81
N ALA A 79 22.05 -12.41 -18.16
CA ALA A 79 21.27 -12.57 -19.38
C ALA A 79 19.90 -11.84 -19.29
N LYS A 80 19.26 -11.85 -18.11
CA LYS A 80 17.97 -11.19 -17.87
C LYS A 80 18.08 -9.66 -17.84
N ASP A 81 19.14 -9.12 -17.23
CA ASP A 81 19.35 -7.68 -17.12
C ASP A 81 19.65 -6.99 -18.47
N ASN A 82 20.22 -7.72 -19.43
CA ASN A 82 20.48 -7.21 -20.77
C ASN A 82 19.23 -7.22 -21.67
N ALA A 83 18.28 -8.13 -21.43
CA ALA A 83 17.03 -8.20 -22.20
C ALA A 83 16.01 -7.11 -21.80
N ALA A 84 16.09 -6.57 -20.58
CA ALA A 84 15.10 -5.63 -20.04
C ALA A 84 15.31 -4.15 -20.44
N LYS A 85 16.40 -3.80 -21.15
CA LYS A 85 16.79 -2.41 -21.43
C LYS A 85 16.34 -1.86 -22.78
N ALA A 86 15.24 -2.37 -23.36
CA ALA A 86 14.65 -1.71 -24.53
C ALA A 86 13.86 -0.46 -24.07
N PRO A 87 14.28 0.78 -24.42
CA PRO A 87 13.54 1.97 -24.03
C PRO A 87 12.22 2.03 -24.82
N THR A 88 11.10 1.71 -24.19
CA THR A 88 9.78 1.92 -24.78
C THR A 88 9.53 3.43 -24.87
N LYS A 89 9.65 3.98 -26.09
CA LYS A 89 9.40 5.39 -26.37
C LYS A 89 7.91 5.69 -26.20
N ILE A 90 7.51 6.19 -25.03
CA ILE A 90 6.11 6.56 -24.76
C ILE A 90 5.83 7.91 -25.43
N HIS A 91 5.06 7.89 -26.52
CA HIS A 91 4.61 9.10 -27.20
C HIS A 91 3.40 9.71 -26.47
N MET A 92 3.64 10.63 -25.53
CA MET A 92 2.55 11.41 -24.93
C MET A 92 2.03 12.46 -25.92
N LYS A 93 0.83 12.28 -26.46
CA LYS A 93 0.15 13.34 -27.21
C LYS A 93 -0.33 14.41 -26.21
N LYS A 94 0.27 15.61 -26.27
CA LYS A 94 -0.10 16.77 -25.46
C LYS A 94 -1.55 17.17 -25.77
N SER A 95 -2.51 16.82 -24.91
CA SER A 95 -3.88 17.38 -24.98
C SER A 95 -3.98 18.61 -24.08
N SER A 96 -3.96 19.80 -24.68
CA SER A 96 -4.05 21.13 -24.05
C SER A 96 -5.46 21.49 -23.54
N ARG A 97 -6.20 20.55 -22.92
CA ARG A 97 -7.58 20.80 -22.47
C ARG A 97 -7.96 20.17 -21.12
N LEU A 98 -7.04 20.14 -20.16
CA LEU A 98 -7.44 20.08 -18.74
C LEU A 98 -7.88 21.48 -18.31
N LYS A 99 -9.10 21.88 -18.71
CA LYS A 99 -9.78 23.06 -18.14
C LYS A 99 -10.08 22.74 -16.68
N VAL A 100 -9.26 23.27 -15.76
CA VAL A 100 -9.55 23.40 -14.33
C VAL A 100 -10.77 24.33 -14.18
N ARG A 101 -11.96 23.81 -14.47
CA ARG A 101 -13.24 24.48 -14.22
C ARG A 101 -13.90 23.76 -13.05
N GLN A 102 -13.40 24.02 -11.83
CA GLN A 102 -14.20 23.80 -10.62
C GLN A 102 -13.64 24.45 -9.34
N LEU A 103 -12.76 25.46 -9.44
CA LEU A 103 -12.41 26.33 -8.31
C LEU A 103 -13.22 27.63 -8.31
N LYS A 104 -14.55 27.50 -8.37
CA LYS A 104 -15.49 28.56 -7.96
C LYS A 104 -16.71 27.89 -7.34
N ARG A 105 -16.59 27.50 -6.07
CA ARG A 105 -17.75 27.19 -5.23
C ARG A 105 -17.67 28.02 -3.95
N ALA A 106 -18.43 29.10 -4.00
CA ALA A 106 -19.17 29.73 -2.90
C ALA A 106 -18.46 29.91 -1.56
N GLU A 107 -18.02 31.13 -1.31
CA GLU A 107 -17.94 31.70 0.03
C GLU A 107 -19.29 31.53 0.73
N LYS A 108 -19.32 30.74 1.81
CA LYS A 108 -20.41 30.77 2.78
C LYS A 108 -19.86 31.18 4.13
N LYS A 109 -20.15 32.44 4.48
CA LYS A 109 -20.27 32.97 5.85
C LYS A 109 -20.85 31.90 6.77
N ASN A 110 -20.18 31.63 7.88
CA ASN A 110 -20.73 31.46 9.23
C ASN A 110 -19.62 31.03 10.20
N ARG A 111 -18.86 32.01 10.72
CA ARG A 111 -18.07 31.83 11.94
C ARG A 111 -19.04 31.88 13.12
N LYS A 112 -19.45 30.72 13.64
CA LYS A 112 -19.90 30.62 15.04
C LYS A 112 -18.64 30.48 15.90
N GLN A 113 -18.40 31.49 16.72
CA GLN A 113 -17.48 31.42 17.85
C GLN A 113 -17.84 30.20 18.70
N SER A 114 -16.87 29.32 18.91
CA SER A 114 -16.89 28.41 20.06
C SER A 114 -15.75 28.85 20.96
N THR A 115 -16.15 29.43 22.09
CA THR A 115 -15.35 29.57 23.29
C THR A 115 -14.93 28.18 23.75
N GLY A 116 -13.63 27.99 23.87
CA GLY A 116 -13.01 26.78 24.39
C GLY A 116 -11.57 27.09 24.77
N GLN A 117 -11.40 27.72 25.93
CA GLN A 117 -10.11 27.81 26.59
C GLN A 117 -9.64 26.39 26.92
N ALA A 118 -8.49 25.98 26.40
CA ALA A 118 -7.70 24.89 26.97
C ALA A 118 -6.22 25.05 26.57
N ALA A 119 -5.42 25.39 27.58
CA ALA A 119 -3.99 25.11 27.75
C ALA A 119 -3.02 25.53 26.62
N LYS A 120 -2.42 26.72 26.78
CA LYS A 120 -1.05 26.95 26.32
C LYS A 120 -0.11 26.15 27.21
N ALA A 121 0.43 25.05 26.71
CA ALA A 121 1.68 24.48 27.21
C ALA A 121 2.77 24.90 26.21
N GLY A 122 3.57 25.90 26.59
CA GLY A 122 4.77 26.29 25.85
C GLY A 122 5.81 25.18 25.98
N VAL A 123 6.22 24.60 24.86
CA VAL A 123 7.39 23.72 24.82
C VAL A 123 8.59 24.62 24.60
N ASP A 124 9.41 24.64 25.65
CA ASP A 124 10.69 25.30 25.80
C ASP A 124 11.83 24.55 25.06
N ALA A 125 12.92 25.29 24.82
CA ALA A 125 14.28 24.88 24.49
C ALA A 125 14.63 24.46 23.03
N MET A 126 15.00 25.47 22.24
CA MET A 126 16.06 25.44 21.22
C MET A 126 17.36 25.98 21.86
N VAL A 127 18.54 25.46 21.45
CA VAL A 127 19.92 25.92 21.79
C VAL A 127 20.37 25.48 23.19
N GLU A 128 21.42 24.66 23.41
CA GLU A 128 22.79 24.63 22.86
C GLU A 128 23.25 23.25 22.35
#